data_AF-A0A7R9ED61-F1
#
_entry.id   AF-A0A7R9ED61-F1
#
_cell.length_a   1.000
_cell.length_b   1.000
_cell.length_c   1.000
_cell.angle_alpha   90.00
_cell.angle_beta   90.00
_cell.angle_gamma   90.00
#
_symmetry.space_group_name_H-M   'P 1'
#
loop_
_entity.id
_entity.type
_entity.pdbx_description
1 polymer ?
#
loop_
_entity_poly.entity_id
_entity_poly.type
_entity_poly.pdbx_seq_one_letter_code
_entity_poly.pdbx_strand_id
1 'polypeptide(L)'
;MSCHGCTTSFGFFIREHGCPSCGFSYCNKCLQFKCELSKLGPGQHKVCRECSEHGGQPPKRQYEPPAALIRRLESLENPAGPPITVYTPNPRMVQLKSGLEEPDRQIAERLEKLRADRKKGPAPTEEEVVSRLARLRGQSYIPANTKPTYTAPDTRTDQEKTDSLLNQFAEEKQLLDKLPSPEQEVAERLNKLRGQSTSPQ
;
A
#
# COMPACT_ATOMS: atom_id res chain seq x y z
N MET A 1 20.04 26.79 15.89
CA MET A 1 20.91 26.23 14.84
C MET A 1 22.33 26.14 15.39
N SER A 2 23.01 25.02 15.19
CA SER A 2 24.35 24.76 15.75
C SER A 2 25.30 24.25 14.67
N CYS A 3 26.60 24.45 14.88
CA CYS A 3 27.65 23.93 14.01
C CYS A 3 27.54 22.41 13.84
N HIS A 4 27.58 21.92 12.60
CA HIS A 4 27.49 20.49 12.31
C HIS A 4 28.70 19.69 12.84
N GLY A 5 29.87 20.32 12.95
CA GLY A 5 31.09 19.66 13.43
C GLY A 5 31.26 19.68 14.96
N CYS A 6 31.10 20.84 15.59
CA CYS A 6 31.36 21.02 17.03
C CYS A 6 30.11 21.23 17.88
N THR A 7 28.91 21.16 17.29
CA THR A 7 27.60 21.33 17.95
C THR A 7 27.38 22.66 18.70
N THR A 8 28.31 23.61 18.57
CA THR A 8 28.19 24.92 19.21
C THR A 8 27.04 25.70 18.59
N SER A 9 26.17 26.27 19.43
CA SER A 9 25.06 27.11 18.99
C SER A 9 25.57 28.39 18.32
N PHE A 10 24.99 28.74 17.18
CA PHE A 10 25.22 30.03 16.55
C PHE A 10 24.55 31.14 17.35
N GLY A 11 25.13 32.33 17.30
CA GLY A 11 24.64 33.49 18.03
C GLY A 11 25.44 34.74 17.67
N PHE A 12 25.37 35.78 18.51
CA PHE A 12 26.04 37.05 18.23
C PHE A 12 27.57 36.92 18.10
N PHE A 13 28.19 36.11 18.96
CA PHE A 13 29.64 35.90 18.97
C PHE A 13 30.12 34.81 17.98
N ILE A 14 29.22 33.94 17.52
CA ILE A 14 29.57 32.80 16.66
C ILE A 14 28.68 32.86 15.43
N ARG A 15 29.23 33.46 14.37
CA ARG A 15 28.58 33.56 13.07
C ARG A 15 28.48 32.19 12.40
N GLU A 16 27.39 32.01 11.67
CA GLU A 16 27.11 30.84 10.86
C GLU A 16 27.77 30.97 9.49
N HIS A 17 28.53 29.94 9.07
CA HIS A 17 29.13 29.85 7.74
C HIS A 17 28.74 28.54 7.06
N GLY A 18 28.31 28.60 5.80
CA GLY A 18 27.98 27.41 5.02
C GLY A 18 29.21 26.80 4.33
N CYS A 19 29.32 25.47 4.34
CA CYS A 19 30.31 24.78 3.51
C CYS A 19 29.81 24.71 2.05
N PRO A 20 30.56 25.20 1.05
CA PRO A 20 30.15 25.19 -0.36
C PRO A 20 30.05 23.79 -0.98
N SER A 21 30.62 22.77 -0.34
CA SER A 21 30.59 21.37 -0.82
C SER A 21 29.40 20.58 -0.28
N CYS A 22 29.10 20.65 1.02
CA CYS A 22 28.05 19.86 1.66
C CYS A 22 26.81 20.65 2.10
N GLY A 23 26.85 21.98 2.06
CA GLY A 23 25.70 22.84 2.39
C GLY A 23 25.36 22.94 3.88
N PHE A 24 26.03 22.18 4.77
CA PHE A 24 25.85 22.30 6.22
C PHE A 24 26.51 23.57 6.78
N SER A 25 25.99 24.02 7.92
CA SER A 25 26.52 25.17 8.63
C SER A 25 27.57 24.81 9.68
N TYR A 26 28.60 25.66 9.74
CA TYR A 26 29.78 25.51 10.58
C TYR A 26 30.17 26.84 11.22
N CYS A 27 30.87 26.78 12.34
CA CYS A 27 31.55 27.95 12.89
C CYS A 27 32.87 28.20 12.13
N ASN A 28 33.44 29.40 12.27
CA ASN A 28 34.70 29.77 11.62
C ASN A 28 35.86 28.81 11.95
N LYS A 29 35.87 28.24 13.16
CA LYS A 29 36.89 27.23 13.58
C LYS A 29 36.77 25.91 12.80
N CYS A 30 35.56 25.48 12.49
CA CYS A 30 35.31 24.23 11.77
C CYS A 30 35.42 24.39 10.24
N LEU A 31 35.27 25.61 9.71
CA LEU A 31 35.34 25.93 8.28
C LEU A 31 36.67 26.60 7.89
N GLN A 32 37.79 25.99 8.27
CA GLN A 32 39.14 26.53 8.05
C GLN A 32 39.92 25.86 6.92
N PHE A 33 39.46 24.70 6.45
CA PHE A 33 40.17 23.90 5.44
C PHE A 33 39.95 24.49 4.05
N LYS A 34 40.97 24.47 3.19
CA LYS A 34 40.89 25.00 1.82
C LYS A 34 40.92 23.86 0.82
N CYS A 35 39.98 23.85 -0.11
CA CYS A 35 39.89 22.86 -1.17
C CYS A 35 39.43 23.53 -2.48
N GLU A 36 39.94 23.04 -3.61
CA GLU A 36 39.49 23.44 -4.93
C GLU A 36 38.22 22.66 -5.27
N LEU A 37 37.12 23.37 -5.49
CA LEU A 37 35.84 22.76 -5.79
C LEU A 37 35.57 22.89 -7.28
N SER A 38 35.57 21.77 -8.00
CA SER A 38 35.27 21.74 -9.44
C SER A 38 33.90 22.35 -9.79
N LYS A 39 32.98 22.44 -8.82
CA LYS A 39 31.62 22.98 -8.98
C LYS A 39 31.53 24.52 -8.92
N LEU A 40 32.49 25.21 -8.29
CA LEU A 40 32.36 26.64 -7.96
C LEU A 40 33.35 27.56 -8.69
N GLY A 41 34.11 27.01 -9.66
CA GLY A 41 35.09 27.73 -10.47
C GLY A 41 36.54 27.55 -9.99
N PRO A 42 37.53 28.09 -10.73
CA PRO A 42 38.93 28.02 -10.34
C PRO A 42 39.18 28.93 -9.12
N GLY A 43 39.39 28.32 -7.95
CA GLY A 43 39.66 29.05 -6.72
C GLY A 43 39.68 28.16 -5.48
N GLN A 44 40.43 28.57 -4.46
CA GLN A 44 40.44 27.89 -3.17
C GLN A 44 39.25 28.35 -2.32
N HIS A 45 38.37 27.43 -1.96
CA HIS A 45 37.22 27.70 -1.10
C HIS A 45 37.40 27.09 0.29
N LYS A 46 36.88 27.78 1.31
CA LYS A 46 36.85 27.27 2.68
C LYS A 46 35.77 26.21 2.83
N VAL A 47 36.16 25.01 3.21
CA VAL A 47 35.31 23.83 3.38
C VAL A 47 35.46 23.25 4.80
N CYS A 48 34.52 22.39 5.19
CA CYS A 48 34.63 21.65 6.44
C CYS A 48 35.66 20.52 6.31
N ARG A 49 36.07 19.95 7.45
CA ARG A 49 37.08 18.88 7.50
C ARG A 49 36.72 17.69 6.60
N GLU A 50 35.50 17.19 6.70
CA GLU A 50 35.03 16.04 5.92
C GLU A 50 35.10 16.31 4.42
N CYS A 51 34.66 17.49 3.96
CA CYS A 51 34.74 17.85 2.54
C CYS A 51 36.18 18.08 2.06
N SER A 52 37.10 18.48 2.94
CA SER A 52 38.52 18.57 2.61
C SER A 52 39.14 17.20 2.40
N GLU A 53 38.75 16.21 3.19
CA GLU A 53 39.24 14.83 3.09
C GLU A 53 38.67 14.13 1.84
N HIS A 54 37.43 14.43 1.45
CA HIS A 54 36.74 13.82 0.30
C HIS A 54 36.90 14.62 -1.01
N GLY A 55 37.88 15.54 -1.10
CA GLY A 55 38.17 16.29 -2.33
C GLY A 55 37.00 17.15 -2.83
N GLY A 56 36.21 17.71 -1.94
CA GLY A 56 35.08 18.58 -2.29
C GLY A 56 33.82 17.86 -2.75
N GLN A 57 33.79 16.52 -2.74
CA GLN A 57 32.56 15.77 -2.96
C GLN A 57 31.81 15.60 -1.63
N PRO A 58 30.51 15.94 -1.56
CA PRO A 58 29.71 15.60 -0.40
C PRO A 58 29.61 14.07 -0.29
N PRO A 59 29.69 13.48 0.92
CA PRO A 59 29.45 12.06 1.09
C PRO A 59 28.06 11.72 0.55
N LYS A 60 27.98 10.77 -0.40
CA LYS A 60 26.71 10.24 -0.89
C LYS A 60 26.04 9.49 0.26
N ARG A 61 25.18 10.17 1.02
CA ARG A 61 24.35 9.52 2.04
C ARG A 61 23.32 8.67 1.29
N GLN A 62 23.58 7.37 1.18
CA GLN A 62 22.54 6.42 0.84
C GLN A 62 21.54 6.43 2.00
N TYR A 63 20.39 7.06 1.79
CA TYR A 63 19.29 7.00 2.74
C TYR A 63 18.62 5.64 2.56
N GLU A 64 19.21 4.61 3.16
CA GLU A 64 18.53 3.34 3.26
C GLU A 64 17.41 3.47 4.30
N PRO A 65 16.18 3.05 3.97
CA PRO A 65 15.10 3.06 4.94
C PRO A 65 15.50 2.22 6.17
N PRO A 66 15.08 2.60 7.39
CA PRO A 66 15.41 1.84 8.59
C PRO A 66 15.07 0.36 8.41
N ALA A 67 15.98 -0.53 8.80
CA ALA A 67 15.82 -1.98 8.58
C ALA A 67 14.48 -2.55 9.11
N ALA A 68 13.92 -1.93 10.16
CA ALA A 68 12.60 -2.29 10.68
C ALA A 68 11.45 -2.02 9.71
N LEU A 69 11.54 -0.98 8.88
CA LEU A 69 10.56 -0.65 7.85
C LEU A 69 10.63 -1.65 6.70
N ILE A 70 11.85 -1.97 6.25
CA ILE A 70 12.08 -2.95 5.17
C ILE A 70 11.47 -4.30 5.56
N ARG A 71 11.79 -4.80 6.76
CA ARG A 71 11.23 -6.07 7.27
C ARG A 71 9.70 -6.07 7.36
N ARG A 72 9.09 -4.92 7.67
CA ARG A 72 7.62 -4.79 7.67
C ARG A 72 7.05 -4.89 6.27
N LEU A 73 7.63 -4.18 5.30
CA LEU A 73 7.20 -4.23 3.91
C LEU A 73 7.33 -5.64 3.33
N GLU A 74 8.46 -6.31 3.55
CA GLU A 74 8.68 -7.70 3.15
C GLU A 74 7.63 -8.65 3.76
N SER A 75 7.24 -8.43 5.01
CA SER A 75 6.20 -9.24 5.67
C SER A 75 4.78 -8.96 5.16
N LEU A 76 4.53 -7.77 4.63
CA LEU A 76 3.26 -7.36 4.00
C LEU A 76 3.15 -7.86 2.56
N GLU A 77 4.26 -7.87 1.83
CA GLU A 77 4.33 -8.25 0.42
C GLU A 77 4.36 -9.77 0.21
N ASN A 78 4.52 -10.58 1.26
CA ASN A 78 4.54 -12.03 1.13
C ASN A 78 3.12 -12.62 1.06
N PRO A 79 2.60 -12.99 -0.13
CA PRO A 79 1.24 -13.49 -0.30
C PRO A 79 1.03 -14.88 0.33
N ALA A 80 2.12 -15.58 0.67
CA ALA A 80 2.09 -16.85 1.38
C ALA A 80 2.03 -16.68 2.92
N GLY A 81 2.21 -15.45 3.42
CA GLY A 81 2.03 -15.13 4.84
C GLY A 81 0.55 -15.23 5.23
N PRO A 82 0.22 -15.79 6.42
CA PRO A 82 -1.15 -15.66 6.92
C PRO A 82 -1.49 -14.17 7.08
N PRO A 83 -2.73 -13.74 6.76
CA PRO A 83 -3.12 -12.34 6.88
C PRO A 83 -2.79 -11.82 8.28
N ILE A 84 -2.40 -10.54 8.39
CA ILE A 84 -2.11 -9.89 9.67
C ILE A 84 -3.31 -10.10 10.59
N THR A 85 -3.16 -11.04 11.51
CA THR A 85 -4.21 -11.48 12.39
C THR A 85 -3.92 -10.90 13.76
N VAL A 86 -4.77 -9.97 14.20
CA VAL A 86 -4.67 -9.32 15.51
C VAL A 86 -4.75 -10.33 16.67
N TYR A 87 -5.20 -11.55 16.38
CA TYR A 87 -5.36 -12.63 17.36
C TYR A 87 -4.58 -13.87 16.93
N THR A 88 -3.25 -13.79 17.08
CA THR A 88 -2.34 -14.94 17.04
C THR A 88 -2.16 -15.49 18.46
N PRO A 89 -1.88 -16.79 18.64
CA PRO A 89 -1.59 -17.36 19.97
C PRO A 89 -0.19 -16.94 20.43
N ASN A 90 -0.08 -15.68 20.84
CA ASN A 90 1.11 -15.11 21.47
C ASN A 90 0.86 -14.95 22.97
N PRO A 91 1.88 -15.05 23.85
CA PRO A 91 1.71 -14.89 25.30
C PRO A 91 1.07 -13.54 25.67
N ARG A 92 1.37 -12.49 24.89
CA ARG A 92 0.74 -11.17 25.01
C ARG A 92 -0.77 -11.19 24.69
N MET A 93 -1.21 -12.03 23.76
CA MET A 93 -2.63 -12.15 23.40
C MET A 93 -3.42 -12.92 24.45
N VAL A 94 -2.79 -13.85 25.17
CA VAL A 94 -3.42 -14.54 26.30
C VAL A 94 -3.71 -13.54 27.43
N GLN A 95 -2.78 -12.61 27.71
CA GLN A 95 -2.99 -11.52 28.67
C GLN A 95 -4.05 -10.50 28.23
N LEU A 96 -4.18 -10.25 26.92
CA LEU A 96 -5.24 -9.40 26.38
C LEU A 96 -6.62 -10.07 26.46
N LYS A 97 -6.70 -11.39 26.22
CA LYS A 97 -7.94 -12.18 26.36
C LYS A 97 -8.46 -12.22 27.81
N SER A 98 -7.59 -12.14 28.82
CA SER A 98 -8.02 -12.11 30.23
C SER A 98 -8.62 -10.78 30.68
N GLY A 99 -8.44 -9.70 29.92
CA GLY A 99 -9.01 -8.38 30.22
C GLY A 99 -10.36 -8.11 29.55
N LEU A 100 -10.91 -9.06 28.79
CA LEU A 100 -12.18 -8.92 28.09
C LEU A 100 -13.36 -9.35 28.97
N GLU A 101 -14.54 -8.79 28.71
CA GLU A 101 -15.78 -9.26 29.33
C GLU A 101 -16.10 -10.70 28.89
N GLU A 102 -16.88 -11.41 29.70
CA GLU A 102 -17.26 -12.81 29.44
C GLU A 102 -17.84 -13.08 28.04
N PRO A 103 -18.77 -12.27 27.47
CA PRO A 103 -19.26 -12.48 26.11
C PRO A 103 -18.14 -12.36 25.06
N ASP A 104 -17.25 -11.37 25.21
CA ASP A 104 -16.16 -11.12 24.28
C ASP A 104 -15.10 -12.23 24.34
N ARG A 105 -14.85 -12.78 25.53
CA ARG A 105 -13.97 -13.94 25.72
C ARG A 105 -14.51 -15.17 24.99
N GLN A 106 -15.81 -15.44 25.10
CA GLN A 106 -16.46 -16.56 24.41
C GLN A 106 -16.43 -16.39 22.87
N ILE A 107 -16.60 -15.16 22.38
CA ILE A 107 -16.46 -14.85 20.95
C ILE A 107 -15.03 -15.12 20.49
N ALA A 108 -14.03 -14.65 21.25
CA ALA A 108 -12.62 -14.86 20.93
C ALA A 108 -12.26 -16.36 20.88
N GLU A 109 -12.72 -17.16 21.86
CA GLU A 109 -12.52 -18.61 21.88
C GLU A 109 -13.22 -19.31 20.72
N ARG A 110 -14.46 -18.92 20.40
CA ARG A 110 -15.21 -19.49 19.26
C ARG A 110 -14.50 -19.21 17.93
N LEU A 111 -13.99 -17.99 17.74
CA LEU A 111 -13.23 -17.61 16.55
C LEU A 111 -11.91 -18.38 16.46
N GLU A 112 -11.24 -18.64 17.57
CA GLU A 112 -10.03 -19.44 17.62
C GLU A 112 -10.27 -20.89 17.23
N LYS A 113 -11.35 -21.51 17.74
CA LYS A 113 -11.77 -22.87 17.34
C LYS A 113 -12.07 -22.95 15.84
N LEU A 114 -12.86 -22.01 15.31
CA LEU A 114 -13.18 -21.96 13.88
C LEU A 114 -11.92 -21.79 13.00
N ARG A 115 -10.92 -21.05 13.48
CA ARG A 115 -9.63 -20.90 12.78
C ARG A 115 -8.81 -22.18 12.82
N ALA A 116 -8.74 -22.84 13.98
CA ALA A 116 -8.04 -24.12 14.11
C ALA A 116 -8.64 -25.17 13.17
N ASP A 117 -9.96 -25.17 12.99
CA ASP A 117 -10.63 -26.08 12.08
C ASP A 117 -10.42 -25.72 10.60
N ARG A 118 -10.42 -24.42 10.25
CA ARG A 118 -10.05 -23.96 8.90
C ARG A 118 -8.62 -24.30 8.50
N LYS A 119 -7.67 -24.34 9.44
CA LYS A 119 -6.27 -24.71 9.17
C LYS A 119 -6.05 -26.21 8.92
N LYS A 120 -7.01 -27.07 9.27
CA LYS A 120 -6.86 -28.53 9.16
C LYS A 120 -7.15 -29.08 7.76
N GLY A 121 -7.72 -28.28 6.85
CA GLY A 121 -8.04 -28.70 5.49
C GLY A 121 -7.18 -28.01 4.44
N PRO A 122 -6.86 -28.67 3.32
CA PRO A 122 -6.36 -27.97 2.14
C PRO A 122 -7.38 -26.91 1.69
N ALA A 123 -6.89 -25.81 1.11
CA ALA A 123 -7.78 -24.84 0.49
C ALA A 123 -8.64 -25.55 -0.58
N PRO A 124 -9.93 -25.21 -0.72
CA PRO A 124 -10.78 -25.83 -1.73
C PRO A 124 -10.18 -25.64 -3.11
N THR A 125 -10.19 -26.70 -3.93
CA THR A 125 -9.71 -26.61 -5.31
C THR A 125 -10.67 -25.76 -6.14
N GLU A 126 -10.19 -25.17 -7.25
CA GLU A 126 -11.04 -24.35 -8.12
C GLU A 126 -12.29 -25.11 -8.61
N GLU A 127 -12.12 -26.40 -8.90
CA GLU A 127 -13.21 -27.29 -9.30
C GLU A 127 -14.28 -27.45 -8.20
N GLU A 128 -13.87 -27.60 -6.95
CA GLU A 128 -14.77 -27.66 -5.80
C GLU A 128 -15.52 -26.34 -5.59
N VAL A 129 -14.83 -25.21 -5.77
CA VAL A 129 -15.42 -23.88 -5.67
C VAL A 129 -16.47 -23.68 -6.76
N VAL A 130 -16.15 -23.98 -8.02
CA VAL A 130 -17.08 -23.88 -9.15
C VAL A 130 -18.27 -24.82 -8.96
N SER A 131 -18.03 -26.05 -8.48
CA SER A 131 -19.09 -27.00 -8.16
C SER A 131 -20.05 -26.47 -7.11
N ARG A 132 -19.50 -25.87 -6.04
CA ARG A 132 -20.30 -25.28 -4.96
C ARG A 132 -21.10 -24.08 -5.43
N LEU A 133 -20.52 -23.23 -6.28
CA LEU A 133 -21.21 -22.09 -6.89
C LEU A 133 -22.35 -22.52 -7.81
N ALA A 134 -22.14 -23.55 -8.63
CA ALA A 134 -23.18 -24.11 -9.49
C ALA A 134 -24.38 -24.62 -8.66
N ARG A 135 -24.11 -25.38 -7.59
CA ARG A 135 -25.15 -25.86 -6.66
C ARG A 135 -25.93 -24.72 -6.01
N LEU A 136 -25.25 -23.65 -5.58
CA LEU A 136 -25.90 -22.46 -5.01
C LEU A 136 -26.78 -21.72 -6.03
N ARG A 137 -26.43 -21.79 -7.32
CA ARG A 137 -27.23 -21.24 -8.43
C ARG A 137 -28.32 -22.19 -8.94
N GLY A 138 -28.49 -23.37 -8.31
CA GLY A 138 -29.44 -24.39 -8.76
C GLY A 138 -29.05 -25.05 -10.09
N GLN A 139 -27.80 -24.90 -10.52
CA GLN A 139 -27.26 -25.49 -11.75
C GLN A 139 -26.46 -26.75 -11.42
N SER A 140 -26.51 -27.75 -12.29
CA SER A 140 -25.61 -28.92 -12.19
C SER A 140 -24.20 -28.52 -12.59
N TYR A 141 -23.22 -28.85 -11.76
CA TYR A 141 -21.82 -28.71 -12.13
C TYR A 141 -21.50 -29.65 -13.30
N ILE A 142 -21.11 -29.07 -14.43
CA ILE A 142 -20.51 -29.80 -15.55
C ILE A 142 -19.03 -29.45 -15.49
N PRO A 143 -18.11 -30.40 -15.22
CA PRO A 143 -16.69 -30.11 -15.28
C PRO A 143 -16.38 -29.58 -16.67
N ALA A 144 -15.86 -28.35 -16.73
CA ALA A 144 -15.42 -27.77 -17.99
C ALA A 144 -14.39 -28.71 -18.59
N ASN A 145 -14.73 -29.29 -19.74
CA ASN A 145 -13.82 -30.14 -20.50
C ASN A 145 -12.55 -29.31 -20.74
N THR A 146 -11.42 -29.71 -20.17
CA THR A 146 -10.10 -29.05 -20.28
C THR A 146 -9.53 -29.09 -21.71
N LYS A 147 -10.36 -29.41 -22.70
CA LYS A 147 -10.02 -29.26 -24.10
C LYS A 147 -9.95 -27.77 -24.41
N PRO A 148 -8.85 -27.29 -25.02
CA PRO A 148 -8.80 -25.92 -25.51
C PRO A 148 -10.00 -25.72 -26.42
N THR A 149 -10.92 -24.86 -25.97
CA THR A 149 -12.08 -24.50 -26.78
C THR A 149 -11.54 -23.69 -27.93
N TYR A 150 -11.55 -24.25 -29.13
CA TYR A 150 -11.19 -23.52 -30.33
C TYR A 150 -12.17 -22.36 -30.49
N THR A 151 -11.73 -21.15 -30.15
CA THR A 151 -12.38 -19.92 -30.56
C THR A 151 -12.04 -19.70 -32.03
N ALA A 152 -13.06 -19.74 -32.89
CA ALA A 152 -12.90 -19.42 -34.29
C ALA A 152 -12.24 -18.02 -34.43
N PRO A 153 -11.24 -17.86 -35.31
CA PRO A 153 -10.66 -16.55 -35.60
C PRO A 153 -11.75 -15.56 -35.96
N ASP A 154 -11.69 -14.36 -35.38
CA ASP A 154 -12.65 -13.31 -35.68
C ASP A 154 -12.50 -12.87 -37.14
N THR A 155 -13.51 -13.19 -37.96
CA THR A 155 -13.57 -12.87 -39.38
C THR A 155 -14.04 -11.44 -39.66
N ARG A 156 -14.37 -10.67 -38.62
CA ARG A 156 -14.79 -9.27 -38.75
C ARG A 156 -13.65 -8.42 -39.28
N THR A 157 -14.02 -7.41 -40.05
CA THR A 157 -13.09 -6.38 -40.51
C THR A 157 -12.62 -5.52 -39.32
N ASP A 158 -11.48 -4.84 -39.46
CA ASP A 158 -10.97 -3.98 -38.38
C ASP A 158 -11.94 -2.85 -38.03
N GLN A 159 -12.70 -2.34 -39.00
CA GLN A 159 -13.76 -1.35 -38.77
C GLN A 159 -14.91 -1.91 -37.93
N GLU A 160 -15.39 -3.11 -38.25
CA GLU A 160 -16.45 -3.77 -37.48
C GLU A 160 -16.00 -4.08 -36.05
N LYS A 161 -14.72 -4.39 -35.84
CA LYS A 161 -14.14 -4.57 -34.50
C LYS A 161 -14.13 -3.26 -33.73
N THR A 162 -13.71 -2.16 -34.35
CA THR A 162 -13.72 -0.85 -33.69
C THR A 162 -15.14 -0.41 -33.34
N ASP A 163 -16.10 -0.61 -34.24
CA ASP A 163 -17.50 -0.25 -34.00
C ASP A 163 -18.12 -1.10 -32.90
N SER A 164 -17.82 -2.40 -32.87
CA SER A 164 -18.25 -3.30 -31.80
C SER A 164 -17.72 -2.86 -30.43
N LEU A 165 -16.45 -2.43 -30.35
CA LEU A 165 -15.87 -1.93 -29.11
C LEU A 165 -16.51 -0.60 -28.69
N LEU A 166 -16.71 0.32 -29.63
CA LEU A 166 -17.38 1.61 -29.36
C LEU A 166 -18.80 1.40 -28.86
N ASN A 167 -19.54 0.46 -29.44
CA ASN A 167 -20.89 0.10 -28.99
C ASN A 167 -20.88 -0.47 -27.58
N GLN A 168 -19.95 -1.38 -27.27
CA GLN A 168 -19.81 -1.92 -25.91
C GLN A 168 -19.55 -0.80 -24.89
N PHE A 169 -18.62 0.12 -25.17
CA PHE A 169 -18.35 1.26 -24.29
C PHE A 169 -19.57 2.18 -24.12
N ALA A 170 -20.33 2.41 -25.20
CA ALA A 170 -21.54 3.21 -25.14
C ALA A 170 -22.62 2.57 -24.27
N GLU A 171 -22.81 1.25 -24.38
CA GLU A 171 -23.74 0.48 -23.55
C GLU A 171 -23.33 0.50 -22.08
N GLU A 172 -22.05 0.24 -21.77
CA GLU A 172 -21.52 0.29 -20.40
C GLU A 172 -21.72 1.67 -19.78
N LYS A 173 -21.44 2.74 -20.54
CA LYS A 173 -21.68 4.11 -20.07
C LYS A 173 -23.17 4.35 -19.80
N GLN A 174 -24.06 3.91 -20.68
CA GLN A 174 -25.51 4.04 -20.47
C GLN A 174 -25.97 3.30 -19.21
N LEU A 175 -25.39 2.14 -18.90
CA LEU A 175 -25.68 1.43 -17.66
C LEU A 175 -25.18 2.19 -16.44
N LEU A 176 -23.97 2.78 -16.52
CA LEU A 176 -23.42 3.61 -15.46
C LEU A 176 -24.27 4.86 -15.20
N ASP A 177 -24.72 5.54 -16.26
CA ASP A 177 -25.58 6.73 -16.16
C ASP A 177 -26.96 6.40 -15.56
N LYS A 178 -27.44 5.15 -15.72
CA LYS A 178 -28.70 4.66 -15.13
C LYS A 178 -28.56 4.23 -13.67
N LEU A 179 -27.34 4.08 -13.14
CA LEU A 179 -27.17 3.74 -11.73
C LEU A 179 -27.59 4.94 -10.88
N PRO A 180 -28.48 4.75 -9.89
CA PRO A 180 -28.84 5.81 -8.98
C PRO A 180 -27.59 6.29 -8.23
N SER A 181 -27.50 7.61 -8.01
CA SER A 181 -26.48 8.17 -7.13
C SER A 181 -26.58 7.50 -5.75
N PRO A 182 -25.47 7.28 -5.02
CA PRO A 182 -25.50 6.70 -3.69
C PRO A 182 -26.48 7.43 -2.74
N GLU A 183 -26.66 8.74 -2.92
CA GLU A 183 -27.64 9.53 -2.17
C GLU A 183 -29.09 9.18 -2.50
N GLN A 184 -29.38 8.89 -3.77
CA GLN A 184 -30.71 8.46 -4.24
C GLN A 184 -31.02 7.05 -3.74
N GLU A 185 -30.04 6.14 -3.75
CA GLU A 185 -30.20 4.79 -3.20
C GLU A 185 -30.49 4.85 -1.69
N VAL A 186 -29.78 5.70 -0.94
CA VAL A 186 -30.05 5.92 0.49
C VAL A 186 -31.43 6.55 0.69
N ALA A 187 -31.81 7.54 -0.12
CA ALA A 187 -33.12 8.18 -0.03
C ALA A 187 -34.27 7.17 -0.32
N GLU A 188 -34.15 6.34 -1.34
CA GLU A 188 -35.10 5.28 -1.66
C GLU A 188 -35.22 4.28 -0.51
N ARG A 189 -34.09 3.86 0.07
CA ARG A 189 -34.07 2.96 1.24
C ARG A 189 -34.75 3.60 2.45
N LEU A 190 -34.51 4.90 2.70
CA LEU A 190 -35.16 5.64 3.76
C LEU A 190 -36.68 5.78 3.51
N ASN A 191 -37.12 6.02 2.28
CA ASN A 191 -38.54 6.11 1.93
C ASN A 191 -39.25 4.76 2.10
N LYS A 192 -38.61 3.65 1.71
CA LYS A 192 -39.12 2.29 1.98
C LYS A 192 -39.27 2.01 3.47
N LEU A 193 -38.29 2.39 4.29
CA LEU A 193 -38.37 2.27 5.76
C LEU A 193 -39.45 3.15 6.38
N ARG A 194 -39.75 4.29 5.75
CA ARG A 194 -40.81 5.22 6.16
C ARG A 194 -42.20 4.81 5.65
N GLY A 195 -42.33 3.70 4.91
CA GLY A 195 -43.61 3.22 4.36
C GLY A 195 -44.18 4.10 3.24
N GLN A 196 -43.38 5.01 2.67
CA GLN A 196 -43.77 5.84 1.55
C GLN A 196 -43.36 5.13 0.26
N SER A 197 -44.21 4.22 -0.23
CA SER A 197 -44.00 3.59 -1.53
C SER A 197 -44.32 4.60 -2.64
N THR A 198 -43.29 5.17 -3.27
CA THR A 198 -43.43 5.87 -4.54
C THR A 198 -43.65 4.83 -5.64
N SER A 199 -44.90 4.56 -6.00
CA SER A 199 -45.26 3.89 -7.24
C SER A 199 -44.93 4.82 -8.41
N PRO A 200 -44.06 4.45 -9.36
CA PRO A 200 -43.90 5.22 -10.58
C PRO A 200 -45.06 4.89 -11.53
N GLN A 201 -45.74 5.94 -12.00
CA GLN A 201 -46.64 5.90 -13.15
C GLN A 201 -45.85 6.12 -14.43
#